data_AF-A0A9K3GV90-F1
#
_entry.id   AF-A0A9K3GV90-F1
#
_cell.length_a   1.000
_cell.length_b   1.000
_cell.length_c   1.000
_cell.angle_alpha   90.00
_cell.angle_beta   90.00
_cell.angle_gamma   90.00
#
_symmetry.space_group_name_H-M   'P 1'
#
loop_
_entity.id
_entity.type
_entity.pdbx_description
1 polymer ?
#
loop_
_entity_poly.entity_id
_entity_poly.type
_entity_poly.pdbx_seq_one_letter_code
_entity_poly.pdbx_strand_id
1 'polypeptide(L)'
;MKSACCQHEIVIQTDPKNCEYLVISGAQKKVEEFDTEDAETMVLPVDEQRSKLADPFYRLEHEEEDLKKKKEAEPLLVRLQRVSSDARHFDDYSINKSLRPKLRVLKRKELLKKRWLQGRWDLGYEASEEDTAAAKCVKFSKNRDEKRALIKSMSIFSDSACLNSKRLELEAKRRRINAVTSKLLAGGFKPSSWSKVARHKKC
;
A
#
# COMPACT_ATOMS: atom_id res chain seq x y z
N MET A 1 28.78 -28.59 31.20
CA MET A 1 28.62 -27.91 29.88
C MET A 1 29.28 -26.54 29.95
N LYS A 2 29.86 -26.00 28.88
CA LYS A 2 30.50 -24.66 28.91
C LYS A 2 29.61 -23.62 28.24
N SER A 3 29.57 -22.40 28.77
CA SER A 3 28.87 -21.28 28.13
C SER A 3 29.62 -20.81 26.88
N ALA A 4 28.89 -20.38 25.86
CA ALA A 4 29.49 -19.89 24.61
C ALA A 4 30.14 -18.51 24.77
N CYS A 5 29.63 -17.67 25.68
CA CYS A 5 30.05 -16.28 25.82
C CYS A 5 31.03 -16.05 26.98
N CYS A 6 31.09 -16.96 27.96
CA CYS A 6 31.95 -16.82 29.14
C CYS A 6 32.56 -18.17 29.53
N GLN A 7 33.71 -18.14 30.22
CA GLN A 7 34.46 -19.34 30.60
C GLN A 7 33.82 -20.16 31.74
N HIS A 8 32.56 -19.87 32.11
CA HIS A 8 31.86 -20.53 33.21
C HIS A 8 31.36 -21.92 32.80
N GLU A 9 31.42 -22.86 33.75
CA GLU A 9 30.89 -24.21 33.61
C GLU A 9 29.47 -24.32 34.21
N ILE A 10 28.57 -24.89 33.42
CA ILE A 10 27.19 -25.20 33.75
C ILE A 10 27.11 -26.67 34.17
N VAL A 11 26.73 -26.93 35.42
CA VAL A 11 26.58 -28.28 35.99
C VAL A 11 25.10 -28.62 36.06
N ILE A 12 24.71 -29.68 35.37
CA ILE A 12 23.34 -30.20 35.33
C ILE A 12 23.34 -31.60 35.93
N GLN A 13 22.41 -31.86 36.85
CA GLN A 13 22.17 -33.19 37.40
C GLN A 13 20.78 -33.69 37.01
N THR A 14 20.67 -35.01 36.85
CA THR A 14 19.43 -35.70 36.55
C THR A 14 18.77 -36.16 37.84
N ASP A 15 17.50 -35.79 38.03
CA ASP A 15 16.69 -36.27 39.13
C ASP A 15 15.77 -37.41 38.65
N PRO A 16 16.12 -38.68 38.91
CA PRO A 16 15.36 -39.82 38.40
C PRO A 16 13.97 -39.96 39.03
N LYS A 17 13.71 -39.30 40.16
CA LYS A 17 12.42 -39.35 40.86
C LYS A 17 11.35 -38.50 40.16
N ASN A 18 11.72 -37.33 39.68
CA ASN A 18 10.79 -36.38 39.05
C ASN A 18 10.93 -36.35 37.52
N CYS A 19 11.89 -37.10 36.96
CA CYS A 19 12.23 -37.09 35.54
C CYS A 19 12.64 -35.68 35.04
N GLU A 20 13.31 -34.91 35.89
CA GLU A 20 13.72 -33.53 35.62
C GLU A 20 15.23 -33.34 35.63
N TYR A 21 15.69 -32.26 34.98
CA TYR A 21 17.08 -31.82 35.01
C TYR A 21 17.20 -30.59 35.93
N LEU A 22 18.05 -30.70 36.94
CA LEU A 22 18.36 -29.61 37.86
C LEU A 22 19.66 -28.92 37.46
N VAL A 23 19.64 -27.59 37.46
CA VAL A 23 20.83 -26.76 37.25
C VAL A 23 21.41 -26.40 38.61
N ILE A 24 22.63 -26.84 38.88
CA ILE A 24 23.29 -26.66 40.20
C ILE A 24 24.20 -25.44 40.19
N SER A 25 24.90 -25.19 39.09
CA SER A 25 25.81 -24.06 38.96
C SER A 25 25.88 -23.55 37.53
N GLY A 26 26.16 -22.26 37.38
CA GLY A 26 26.55 -21.64 36.11
C GLY A 26 25.39 -21.23 35.18
N ALA A 27 24.14 -21.57 35.49
CA ALA A 27 22.98 -21.10 34.76
C ALA A 27 21.71 -21.05 35.64
N GLN A 28 20.67 -20.42 35.14
CA GLN A 28 19.33 -20.43 35.74
C GLN A 28 18.33 -21.00 34.72
N LYS A 29 17.36 -21.78 35.19
CA LYS A 29 16.27 -22.30 34.36
C LYS A 29 15.29 -21.16 34.09
N LYS A 30 15.13 -20.78 32.82
CA LYS A 30 14.06 -19.88 32.41
C LYS A 30 12.79 -20.70 32.24
N VAL A 31 11.77 -20.43 33.06
CA VAL A 31 10.42 -20.98 32.89
C VAL A 31 9.57 -19.85 32.34
N GLU A 32 9.16 -19.96 31.08
CA GLU A 32 8.19 -19.05 30.49
C GLU A 32 6.82 -19.71 30.57
N GLU A 33 5.98 -19.19 31.44
CA GLU A 33 4.55 -19.45 31.43
C GLU A 33 3.93 -18.40 30.50
N PHE A 34 3.30 -18.85 29.42
CA PHE A 34 2.60 -17.94 28.51
C PHE A 34 1.20 -17.68 29.06
N ASP A 35 0.88 -16.42 29.26
CA ASP A 35 -0.47 -16.02 29.62
C ASP A 35 -1.41 -16.29 28.44
N THR A 36 -2.65 -16.68 28.73
CA THR A 36 -3.65 -17.03 27.70
C THR A 36 -3.94 -15.87 26.74
N GLU A 37 -3.77 -14.64 27.23
CA GLU A 37 -3.90 -13.40 26.44
C GLU A 37 -2.75 -13.26 25.42
N ASP A 38 -1.51 -13.56 25.83
CA ASP A 38 -0.32 -13.51 24.96
C ASP A 38 -0.33 -14.61 23.90
N ALA A 39 -0.97 -15.74 24.17
CA ALA A 39 -1.09 -16.88 23.27
C ALA A 39 -2.28 -16.78 22.29
N GLU A 40 -3.03 -15.67 22.28
CA GLU A 40 -4.28 -15.48 21.52
C GLU A 40 -5.27 -16.67 21.66
N THR A 41 -5.19 -17.37 22.80
CA THR A 41 -5.98 -18.57 23.05
C THR A 41 -7.22 -18.19 23.86
N MET A 42 -8.36 -18.82 23.58
CA MET A 42 -9.59 -18.53 24.31
C MET A 42 -9.40 -18.79 25.81
N VAL A 43 -9.55 -17.74 26.63
CA VAL A 43 -9.60 -17.86 28.08
C VAL A 43 -10.89 -18.60 28.42
N LEU A 44 -10.75 -19.84 28.87
CA LEU A 44 -11.89 -20.57 29.40
C LEU A 44 -12.37 -19.79 30.65
N PRO A 45 -13.68 -19.50 30.80
CA PRO A 45 -14.24 -18.79 31.96
C PRO A 45 -14.29 -19.73 33.16
N VAL A 46 -13.13 -20.06 33.69
CA VAL A 46 -12.98 -21.21 34.58
C VAL A 46 -13.10 -20.80 36.04
N ASP A 47 -12.79 -19.57 36.44
CA ASP A 47 -12.67 -19.26 37.86
C ASP A 47 -14.02 -19.16 38.60
N GLU A 48 -15.05 -18.61 37.96
CA GLU A 48 -16.41 -18.58 38.53
C GLU A 48 -17.15 -19.93 38.40
N GLN A 49 -16.79 -20.74 37.41
CA GLN A 49 -17.40 -22.05 37.17
C GLN A 49 -16.71 -23.14 38.00
N ARG A 50 -15.40 -23.03 38.27
CA ARG A 50 -14.63 -23.97 39.11
C ARG A 50 -15.21 -24.13 40.50
N SER A 51 -15.61 -23.02 41.13
CA SER A 51 -16.21 -23.04 42.46
C SER A 51 -17.57 -23.74 42.46
N LYS A 52 -18.37 -23.55 41.41
CA LYS A 52 -19.67 -24.21 41.23
C LYS A 52 -19.53 -25.68 40.85
N LEU A 53 -18.48 -26.02 40.11
CA LEU A 53 -18.11 -27.41 39.80
C LEU A 53 -17.55 -28.17 41.02
N ALA A 54 -17.44 -27.56 42.20
CA ALA A 54 -17.23 -28.32 43.43
C ALA A 54 -18.50 -29.08 43.86
N ASP A 55 -19.68 -28.57 43.51
CA ASP A 55 -20.97 -29.18 43.85
C ASP A 55 -21.27 -30.39 42.94
N PRO A 56 -21.47 -31.60 43.48
CA PRO A 56 -21.68 -32.80 42.67
C PRO A 56 -22.91 -32.75 41.75
N PHE A 57 -24.00 -32.13 42.20
CA PHE A 57 -25.22 -32.00 41.41
C PHE A 57 -25.04 -31.04 40.22
N TYR A 58 -24.38 -29.90 40.44
CA TYR A 58 -24.10 -28.92 39.40
C TYR A 58 -23.24 -29.52 38.28
N ARG A 59 -22.22 -30.31 38.63
CA ARG A 59 -21.39 -31.02 37.66
C ARG A 59 -22.20 -31.98 36.79
N LEU A 60 -23.03 -32.81 37.42
CA LEU A 60 -23.82 -33.83 36.72
C LEU A 60 -24.81 -33.19 35.73
N GLU A 61 -25.47 -32.10 36.13
CA GLU A 61 -26.40 -31.39 35.25
C GLU A 61 -25.70 -30.82 34.01
N HIS A 62 -24.53 -30.19 34.18
CA HIS A 62 -23.78 -29.62 33.07
C HIS A 62 -23.17 -30.69 32.17
N GLU A 63 -22.69 -31.81 32.75
CA GLU A 63 -22.22 -32.98 32.00
C GLU A 63 -23.36 -33.56 31.13
N GLU A 64 -24.58 -33.68 31.66
CA GLU A 64 -25.75 -34.11 30.89
C GLU A 64 -26.14 -33.14 29.79
N GLU A 65 -26.13 -31.84 30.07
CA GLU A 65 -26.38 -30.80 29.06
C GLU A 65 -25.39 -30.85 27.91
N ASP A 66 -24.10 -31.05 28.21
CA ASP A 66 -23.07 -31.14 27.18
C ASP A 66 -23.20 -32.42 26.35
N LEU A 67 -23.60 -33.54 26.97
CA LEU A 67 -23.95 -34.76 26.24
C LEU A 67 -25.18 -34.56 25.34
N LYS A 68 -26.18 -33.80 25.77
CA LYS A 68 -27.36 -33.45 24.94
C LYS A 68 -26.94 -32.60 23.74
N LYS A 69 -26.18 -31.52 23.96
CA LYS A 69 -25.63 -30.67 22.88
C LYS A 69 -24.82 -31.48 21.88
N LYS A 70 -24.00 -32.43 22.34
CA LYS A 70 -23.24 -33.35 21.47
C LYS A 70 -24.17 -34.19 20.59
N LYS A 71 -25.21 -34.80 21.16
CA LYS A 71 -26.19 -35.62 20.42
C LYS A 71 -27.00 -34.81 19.42
N GLU A 72 -27.34 -33.57 19.76
CA GLU A 72 -28.04 -32.64 18.87
C GLU A 72 -27.15 -32.19 17.70
N ALA A 73 -25.86 -31.99 17.93
CA ALA A 73 -24.89 -31.60 16.90
C ALA A 73 -24.48 -32.77 15.98
N GLU A 74 -24.51 -34.01 16.47
CA GLU A 74 -24.15 -35.21 15.72
C GLU A 74 -24.82 -35.34 14.33
N PRO A 75 -26.16 -35.19 14.17
CA PRO A 75 -26.79 -35.27 12.86
C PRO A 75 -26.33 -34.15 11.92
N LEU A 76 -25.99 -32.96 12.43
CA LEU A 76 -25.44 -31.89 11.60
C LEU A 76 -24.03 -32.24 11.11
N LEU A 77 -23.18 -32.80 11.98
CA LEU A 77 -21.84 -33.26 11.62
C LEU A 77 -21.90 -34.37 10.56
N VAL A 78 -22.81 -35.34 10.72
CA VAL A 78 -23.02 -36.41 9.73
C VAL A 78 -23.48 -35.83 8.39
N ARG A 79 -24.37 -34.83 8.40
CA ARG A 79 -24.80 -34.14 7.17
C ARG A 79 -23.63 -33.42 6.50
N LEU A 80 -22.81 -32.70 7.27
CA LEU A 80 -21.62 -32.01 6.76
C LEU A 80 -20.60 -32.99 6.20
N GLN A 81 -20.37 -34.12 6.88
CA GLN A 81 -19.47 -35.17 6.43
C GLN A 81 -19.95 -35.76 5.09
N ARG A 82 -21.23 -36.09 4.96
CA ARG A 82 -21.81 -36.59 3.69
C ARG A 82 -21.63 -35.59 2.55
N VAL A 83 -21.89 -34.30 2.82
CA VAL A 83 -21.74 -33.24 1.80
C VAL A 83 -20.28 -33.02 1.42
N SER A 84 -19.36 -33.04 2.39
CA SER A 84 -17.94 -32.80 2.15
C SER A 84 -17.26 -34.03 1.53
N SER A 85 -17.25 -35.16 2.24
CA SER A 85 -16.53 -36.37 1.85
C SER A 85 -17.15 -37.09 0.64
N ASP A 86 -18.46 -37.30 0.63
CA ASP A 86 -19.08 -38.16 -0.39
C ASP A 86 -19.53 -37.38 -1.63
N ALA A 87 -20.05 -36.16 -1.46
CA ALA A 87 -20.60 -35.41 -2.59
C ALA A 87 -19.61 -34.47 -3.27
N ARG A 88 -18.74 -33.79 -2.51
CA ARG A 88 -17.74 -32.88 -3.09
C ARG A 88 -16.46 -33.62 -3.46
N HIS A 89 -15.90 -34.40 -2.54
CA HIS A 89 -14.57 -35.01 -2.72
C HIS A 89 -14.55 -36.29 -3.55
N PHE A 90 -15.69 -36.93 -3.81
CA PHE A 90 -15.72 -38.16 -4.61
C PHE A 90 -15.34 -37.91 -6.10
N ASP A 91 -15.69 -36.76 -6.67
CA ASP A 91 -15.29 -36.36 -8.02
C ASP A 91 -14.99 -34.86 -8.12
N ASP A 92 -13.93 -34.45 -7.43
CA ASP A 92 -13.43 -33.06 -7.44
C ASP A 92 -13.13 -32.57 -8.87
N TYR A 93 -12.71 -33.45 -9.78
CA TYR A 93 -12.30 -33.07 -11.12
C TYR A 93 -13.50 -32.65 -11.99
N SER A 94 -14.60 -33.41 -12.01
CA SER A 94 -15.77 -33.05 -12.81
C SER A 94 -16.44 -31.77 -12.30
N ILE A 95 -16.54 -31.60 -10.98
CA ILE A 95 -17.07 -30.39 -10.34
C ILE A 95 -16.23 -29.18 -10.74
N ASN A 96 -14.91 -29.24 -10.55
CA ASN A 96 -14.00 -28.16 -10.91
C ASN A 96 -14.00 -27.85 -12.41
N LYS A 97 -14.08 -28.88 -13.27
CA LYS A 97 -14.19 -28.73 -14.72
C LYS A 97 -15.46 -27.95 -15.10
N SER A 98 -16.59 -28.19 -14.43
CA SER A 98 -17.84 -27.46 -14.66
C SER A 98 -17.82 -26.01 -14.13
N LEU A 99 -17.08 -25.75 -13.04
CA LEU A 99 -17.00 -24.43 -12.40
C LEU A 99 -16.04 -23.47 -13.10
N ARG A 100 -14.90 -23.97 -13.62
CA ARG A 100 -13.90 -23.17 -14.34
C ARG A 100 -14.48 -22.27 -15.43
N PRO A 101 -15.36 -22.72 -16.36
CA PRO A 101 -15.93 -21.85 -17.37
C PRO A 101 -16.83 -20.75 -16.76
N LYS A 102 -17.64 -21.08 -15.74
CA LYS A 102 -18.51 -20.12 -15.04
C LYS A 102 -17.68 -19.03 -14.36
N LEU A 103 -16.66 -19.41 -13.61
CA LEU A 103 -15.74 -18.48 -12.95
C LEU A 103 -14.96 -17.62 -13.95
N ARG A 104 -14.53 -18.17 -15.08
CA ARG A 104 -13.89 -17.39 -16.16
C ARG A 104 -14.84 -16.35 -16.76
N VAL A 105 -16.13 -16.65 -16.89
CA VAL A 105 -17.13 -15.68 -17.36
C VAL A 105 -17.37 -14.60 -16.32
N LEU A 106 -17.53 -14.97 -15.04
CA LEU A 106 -17.69 -14.01 -13.94
C LEU A 106 -16.49 -13.07 -13.83
N LYS A 107 -15.27 -13.62 -13.83
CA LYS A 107 -14.03 -12.84 -13.81
C LYS A 107 -13.93 -11.89 -15.01
N ARG A 108 -14.31 -12.32 -16.21
CA ARG A 108 -14.37 -11.44 -17.39
C ARG A 108 -15.38 -10.31 -17.21
N LYS A 109 -16.58 -10.59 -16.68
CA LYS A 109 -17.59 -9.56 -16.38
C LYS A 109 -17.11 -8.56 -15.33
N GLU A 110 -16.45 -9.03 -14.27
CA GLU A 110 -15.87 -8.16 -13.24
C GLU A 110 -14.75 -7.29 -13.79
N LEU A 111 -13.84 -7.85 -14.59
CA LEU A 111 -12.79 -7.08 -15.25
C LEU A 111 -13.36 -6.04 -16.21
N LEU A 112 -14.41 -6.38 -16.95
CA LEU A 112 -15.13 -5.42 -17.79
C LEU A 112 -15.77 -4.33 -16.96
N LYS A 113 -16.43 -4.65 -15.84
CA LYS A 113 -16.98 -3.65 -14.90
C LYS A 113 -15.87 -2.74 -14.35
N LYS A 114 -14.76 -3.31 -13.89
CA LYS A 114 -13.58 -2.55 -13.42
C LYS A 114 -13.01 -1.67 -14.52
N ARG A 115 -12.89 -2.18 -15.75
CA ARG A 115 -12.43 -1.41 -16.91
C ARG A 115 -13.43 -0.35 -17.36
N TRP A 116 -14.74 -0.57 -17.20
CA TRP A 116 -15.76 0.44 -17.45
C TRP A 116 -15.67 1.58 -16.42
N LEU A 117 -15.42 1.24 -15.15
CA LEU A 117 -15.15 2.23 -14.10
C LEU A 117 -13.84 2.97 -14.35
N GLN A 118 -12.81 2.26 -14.80
CA GLN A 118 -11.46 2.80 -15.10
C GLN A 118 -11.38 3.51 -16.45
N GLY A 119 -12.20 3.18 -17.45
CA GLY A 119 -12.24 3.88 -18.73
C GLY A 119 -12.84 5.29 -18.64
N ARG A 120 -13.42 5.62 -17.48
CA ARG A 120 -13.82 6.99 -17.14
C ARG A 120 -12.64 7.79 -16.55
N TRP A 121 -11.65 7.11 -15.96
CA TRP A 121 -10.45 7.66 -15.34
C TRP A 121 -9.36 6.58 -15.34
N ASP A 122 -8.44 6.59 -16.32
CA ASP A 122 -7.41 5.54 -16.57
C ASP A 122 -6.32 5.45 -15.47
N LEU A 123 -6.71 5.49 -14.20
CA LEU A 123 -5.84 5.29 -13.04
C LEU A 123 -6.64 4.48 -12.02
N GLY A 124 -6.09 3.34 -11.60
CA GLY A 124 -6.71 2.42 -10.64
C GLY A 124 -6.70 2.94 -9.21
N TYR A 125 -6.88 4.25 -9.03
CA TYR A 125 -6.91 4.95 -7.76
C TYR A 125 -8.17 5.81 -7.74
N GLU A 126 -8.92 5.74 -6.65
CA GLU A 126 -9.92 6.78 -6.37
C GLU A 126 -9.16 8.07 -6.13
N ALA A 127 -9.47 9.12 -6.91
CA ALA A 127 -8.80 10.40 -6.76
C ALA A 127 -9.17 10.98 -5.37
N SER A 128 -8.19 11.08 -4.48
CA SER A 128 -8.36 11.77 -3.20
C SER A 128 -8.70 13.23 -3.46
N GLU A 129 -9.58 13.82 -2.65
CA GLU A 129 -9.94 15.23 -2.74
C GLU A 129 -8.69 16.13 -2.64
N GLU A 130 -7.72 15.70 -1.83
CA GLU A 130 -6.42 16.36 -1.64
C GLU A 130 -5.59 16.39 -2.93
N ASP A 131 -5.52 15.28 -3.66
CA ASP A 131 -4.78 15.17 -4.92
C ASP A 131 -5.39 16.07 -6.01
N THR A 132 -6.73 16.18 -6.05
CA THR A 132 -7.40 17.07 -7.01
C THR A 132 -7.17 18.54 -6.69
N ALA A 133 -7.10 18.91 -5.41
CA ALA A 133 -6.79 20.27 -4.98
C ALA A 133 -5.32 20.62 -5.30
N ALA A 134 -4.40 19.70 -5.03
CA ALA A 134 -2.98 19.86 -5.35
C ALA A 134 -2.77 20.05 -6.87
N ALA A 135 -3.43 19.24 -7.70
CA ALA A 135 -3.32 19.35 -9.17
C ALA A 135 -3.82 20.70 -9.71
N LYS A 136 -4.91 21.25 -9.16
CA LYS A 136 -5.44 22.58 -9.55
C LYS A 136 -4.49 23.72 -9.21
N CYS A 137 -3.67 23.56 -8.17
CA CYS A 137 -2.72 24.57 -7.74
C CYS A 137 -1.43 24.61 -8.59
N VAL A 138 -1.20 23.61 -9.45
CA VAL A 138 -0.01 23.57 -10.33
C VAL A 138 -0.18 24.54 -11.52
N LYS A 139 0.52 25.67 -11.47
CA LYS A 139 0.59 26.63 -12.60
C LYS A 139 1.68 26.23 -13.59
N PHE A 140 1.30 25.65 -14.72
CA PHE A 140 2.24 25.38 -15.81
C PHE A 140 2.57 26.66 -16.59
N SER A 141 3.85 26.86 -16.93
CA SER A 141 4.27 27.98 -17.79
C SER A 141 3.65 27.84 -19.19
N LYS A 142 3.12 28.94 -19.75
CA LYS A 142 2.43 28.96 -21.06
C LYS A 142 3.31 28.54 -22.25
N ASN A 143 4.64 28.57 -22.12
CA ASN A 143 5.58 28.23 -23.20
C ASN A 143 5.85 26.71 -23.27
N ARG A 144 4.85 25.88 -22.97
CA ARG A 144 5.02 24.41 -22.89
C ARG A 144 5.34 23.83 -24.27
N ASP A 145 4.68 24.34 -25.30
CA ASP A 145 4.80 23.82 -26.66
C ASP A 145 6.14 24.21 -27.29
N GLU A 146 6.59 25.44 -27.05
CA GLU A 146 7.92 25.93 -27.45
C GLU A 146 9.04 25.14 -26.77
N LYS A 147 8.92 24.87 -25.46
CA LYS A 147 9.90 24.04 -24.71
C LYS A 147 9.92 22.60 -25.19
N ARG A 148 8.76 22.02 -25.50
CA ARG A 148 8.66 20.65 -26.06
C ARG A 148 9.24 20.58 -27.46
N ALA A 149 8.99 21.57 -28.31
CA ALA A 149 9.58 21.66 -29.64
C ALA A 149 11.11 21.79 -29.58
N LEU A 150 11.63 22.56 -28.63
CA LEU A 150 13.06 22.68 -28.40
C LEU A 150 13.69 21.34 -27.96
N ILE A 151 13.09 20.65 -26.98
CA ILE A 151 13.60 19.35 -26.52
C ILE A 151 13.56 18.30 -27.64
N LYS A 152 12.48 18.31 -28.45
CA LYS A 152 12.31 17.36 -29.57
C LYS A 152 13.26 17.64 -30.74
N SER A 153 13.71 18.88 -30.90
CA SER A 153 14.69 19.27 -31.92
C SER A 153 16.14 19.18 -31.45
N MET A 154 16.38 18.90 -30.16
CA MET A 154 17.72 18.66 -29.63
C MET A 154 18.11 17.19 -29.81
N SER A 155 19.35 16.95 -30.25
CA SER A 155 19.91 15.60 -30.31
C SER A 155 20.21 15.09 -28.90
N ILE A 156 19.74 13.87 -28.61
CA ILE A 156 19.84 13.22 -27.30
C ILE A 156 21.32 12.98 -26.89
N PHE A 157 22.25 12.97 -27.86
CA PHE A 157 23.67 12.67 -27.66
C PHE A 157 24.59 13.89 -27.84
N SER A 158 24.17 15.09 -27.45
CA SER A 158 24.97 16.30 -27.63
C SER A 158 25.77 16.65 -26.36
N ASP A 159 27.08 16.43 -26.39
CA ASP A 159 27.98 16.80 -25.28
C ASP A 159 28.07 18.32 -25.04
N SER A 160 28.35 18.65 -23.78
CA SER A 160 28.18 19.94 -23.09
C SER A 160 28.86 21.18 -23.67
N ALA A 161 29.63 21.06 -24.76
CA ALA A 161 30.36 22.19 -25.37
C ALA A 161 29.46 23.15 -26.20
N CYS A 162 28.32 22.69 -26.74
CA CYS A 162 27.40 23.49 -27.57
C CYS A 162 26.43 24.38 -26.73
N LEU A 163 26.25 24.08 -25.45
CA LEU A 163 25.33 24.81 -24.57
C LEU A 163 25.81 26.23 -24.25
N ASN A 164 27.12 26.47 -24.23
CA ASN A 164 27.68 27.76 -23.84
C ASN A 164 27.45 28.85 -24.90
N SER A 165 27.55 28.53 -26.20
CA SER A 165 27.32 29.52 -27.26
C SER A 165 25.86 29.95 -27.32
N LYS A 166 24.93 29.00 -27.25
CA LYS A 166 23.48 29.26 -27.27
C LYS A 166 23.00 29.94 -25.98
N ARG A 167 23.60 29.63 -24.83
CA ARG A 167 23.34 30.32 -23.56
C ARG A 167 23.80 31.78 -23.61
N LEU A 168 24.98 32.05 -24.15
CA LEU A 168 25.50 33.40 -24.35
C LEU A 168 24.64 34.19 -25.35
N GLU A 169 24.13 33.56 -26.42
CA GLU A 169 23.17 34.21 -27.33
C GLU A 169 21.84 34.56 -26.66
N LEU A 170 21.29 33.67 -25.83
CA LEU A 170 20.06 33.93 -25.09
C LEU A 170 20.27 35.00 -24.01
N GLU A 171 21.41 35.03 -23.33
CA GLU A 171 21.79 36.08 -22.39
C GLU A 171 22.00 37.43 -23.10
N ALA A 172 22.61 37.44 -24.30
CA ALA A 172 22.74 38.64 -25.13
C ALA A 172 21.38 39.18 -25.61
N LYS A 173 20.45 38.29 -25.99
CA LYS A 173 19.06 38.66 -26.34
C LYS A 173 18.32 39.24 -25.14
N ARG A 174 18.53 38.72 -23.92
CA ARG A 174 18.01 39.30 -22.67
C ARG A 174 18.59 40.68 -22.37
N ARG A 175 19.90 40.90 -22.60
CA ARG A 175 20.55 42.23 -22.43
C ARG A 175 20.03 43.27 -23.42
N ARG A 176 19.72 42.88 -24.66
CA ARG A 176 19.13 43.80 -25.67
C ARG A 176 17.74 44.28 -25.28
N ILE A 177 16.94 43.45 -24.61
CA ILE A 177 15.61 43.84 -24.12
C ILE A 177 15.72 44.94 -23.04
N ASN A 178 16.68 44.81 -22.10
CA ASN A 178 16.88 45.80 -21.03
C ASN A 178 17.43 47.16 -21.54
N ALA A 179 18.19 47.15 -22.65
CA ALA A 179 18.71 48.39 -23.27
C ALA A 179 17.65 49.14 -24.10
N VAL A 180 16.65 48.44 -24.64
CA VAL A 180 15.51 49.06 -25.33
C VAL A 180 14.58 49.71 -24.31
N THR A 181 14.39 49.10 -23.13
CA THR A 181 13.57 49.69 -22.06
C THR A 181 14.22 50.91 -21.41
N SER A 182 15.55 51.00 -21.33
CA SER A 182 16.22 52.19 -20.76
C SER A 182 16.24 53.40 -21.71
N LYS A 183 16.27 53.19 -23.03
CA LYS A 183 16.13 54.26 -24.04
C LYS A 183 14.72 54.87 -24.11
N LEU A 184 13.70 54.13 -23.67
CA LEU A 184 12.33 54.62 -23.57
C LEU A 184 12.07 55.47 -22.29
N LEU A 185 12.97 55.40 -21.31
CA LEU A 185 12.84 56.12 -20.02
C LEU A 185 13.71 57.38 -19.91
N ALA A 186 14.61 57.64 -20.88
CA ALA A 186 15.34 58.91 -21.00
C ALA A 186 14.67 59.78 -22.07
N GLY A 187 13.65 60.53 -21.64
CA GLY A 187 12.76 61.30 -22.51
C GLY A 187 13.44 62.41 -23.33
N GLY A 188 12.81 62.70 -24.47
CA GLY A 188 13.04 63.90 -25.27
C GLY A 188 11.72 64.32 -25.92
N PHE A 189 10.98 65.18 -25.23
CA PHE A 189 9.74 65.82 -25.71
C PHE A 189 10.09 66.76 -26.87
N LYS A 190 9.51 66.57 -28.06
CA LYS A 190 9.51 67.56 -29.15
C LYS A 190 8.09 67.74 -29.68
N PRO A 191 7.70 68.98 -30.03
CA PRO A 191 6.31 69.42 -29.99
C PRO A 191 5.50 69.02 -31.23
N SER A 192 4.19 69.01 -31.04
CA SER A 192 3.15 68.76 -32.03
C SER A 192 3.21 69.69 -33.24
N SER A 193 2.82 69.18 -34.42
CA SER A 193 2.09 69.99 -35.41
C SER A 193 1.25 69.12 -36.32
N TRP A 194 -0.07 69.17 -36.09
CA TRP A 194 -1.05 68.94 -37.15
C TRP A 194 -1.22 70.24 -37.94
N SER A 195 -1.29 70.07 -39.26
CA SER A 195 -1.93 70.93 -40.26
C SER A 195 -1.32 72.31 -40.56
N LYS A 196 -0.71 72.44 -41.74
CA LYS A 196 -1.37 72.87 -42.99
C LYS A 196 -0.45 72.51 -44.18
N VAL A 197 -0.95 71.75 -45.18
CA VAL A 197 -1.35 72.25 -46.52
C VAL A 197 -0.16 72.86 -47.28
N ALA A 198 0.19 72.56 -48.53
CA ALA A 198 -0.21 71.60 -49.55
C ALA A 198 0.76 71.79 -50.73
N ARG A 199 0.94 70.73 -51.54
CA ARG A 199 1.16 70.72 -53.01
C ARG A 199 2.16 71.73 -53.62
N HIS A 200 3.16 71.25 -54.37
CA HIS A 200 3.08 71.00 -55.82
C HIS A 200 4.49 70.83 -56.45
N LYS A 201 4.55 69.86 -57.37
CA LYS A 201 5.35 69.75 -58.62
C LYS A 201 6.67 70.54 -58.76
N LYS A 202 7.73 69.72 -58.95
CA LYS A 202 8.92 69.85 -59.83
C LYS A 202 9.09 71.15 -60.61
N CYS A 203 10.27 71.76 -60.49
CA CYS A 203 11.30 71.81 -61.53
C CYS A 203 12.67 71.67 -60.86
#